data_AF-A0A961EN73-F1
#
_entry.id   AF-A0A961EN73-F1
#
_cell.length_a   1.000
_cell.length_b   1.000
_cell.length_c   1.000
_cell.angle_alpha   90.00
_cell.angle_beta   90.00
_cell.angle_gamma   90.00
#
_symmetry.space_group_name_H-M   'P 1'
#
loop_
_entity.id
_entity.type
_entity.pdbx_description
1 polymer ?
#
loop_
_entity_poly.entity_id
_entity_poly.type
_entity_poly.pdbx_seq_one_letter_code
_entity_poly.pdbx_strand_id
1 'polypeptide(L)'
;SASRSAAVGRAGLAMTMVTPKEVTVKVDGKSVTKTTTETDVKGLLALLKVKVGSKDIVKPRLDTPIQDGMKLQVTRVKTKTVTKSSTIAFETIRKNDSSLYKGETKVVTAGRKGEKVNYYTVVLHDGKEVKRSYVKTEIPTKVRNQVIAVGTKEKPAATPKPSSSGSSSSGSSSSGSSSGGSSSGGSTGGSTSGAGINLANAAMWDRIAMCESGGNWHINTGNGYYG
;
A
#
# COMPACT_ATOMS: atom_id res chain seq x y z
N SER A 1 31.07 -33.18 89.96
CA SER A 1 29.84 -32.63 90.57
C SER A 1 29.58 -31.29 89.91
N ALA A 2 28.48 -31.16 89.15
CA ALA A 2 28.10 -29.88 88.53
C ALA A 2 26.95 -29.26 89.33
N SER A 3 26.99 -27.93 89.53
CA SER A 3 25.98 -27.21 90.30
C SER A 3 24.62 -27.23 89.60
N ARG A 4 23.57 -27.59 90.34
CA ARG A 4 22.16 -27.69 89.89
C ARG A 4 21.47 -26.32 89.73
N SER A 5 22.19 -25.23 89.98
CA SER A 5 21.69 -23.84 89.93
C SER A 5 22.31 -22.99 88.80
N ALA A 6 23.03 -23.60 87.86
CA ALA A 6 23.51 -22.89 86.67
C ALA A 6 22.31 -22.50 85.80
N ALA A 7 21.94 -21.20 85.82
CA ALA A 7 20.92 -20.67 84.92
C ALA A 7 21.38 -20.89 83.48
N VAL A 8 20.63 -21.70 82.74
CA VAL A 8 20.86 -21.90 81.31
C VAL A 8 20.67 -20.55 80.63
N GLY A 9 21.76 -19.97 80.13
CA GLY A 9 21.73 -18.69 79.43
C GLY A 9 20.81 -18.76 78.22
N ARG A 10 19.88 -17.81 78.09
CA ARG A 10 19.03 -17.67 76.89
C ARG A 10 19.80 -17.17 75.65
N ALA A 11 21.12 -17.08 75.73
CA ALA A 11 21.99 -16.71 74.63
C ALA A 11 22.10 -17.89 73.66
N GLY A 12 21.30 -17.88 72.59
CA GLY A 12 21.37 -18.89 71.53
C GLY A 12 20.06 -19.22 70.81
N LEU A 13 18.90 -18.68 71.22
CA LEU A 13 17.60 -19.02 70.64
C LEU A 13 16.97 -17.87 69.84
N ALA A 14 17.76 -17.17 69.03
CA ALA A 14 17.18 -16.29 68.00
C ALA A 14 16.65 -17.16 66.85
N MET A 15 15.43 -17.69 67.01
CA MET A 15 14.68 -18.34 65.95
C MET A 15 14.05 -17.25 65.07
N THR A 16 14.52 -17.10 63.84
CA THR A 16 13.86 -16.24 62.85
C THR A 16 12.66 -16.99 62.28
N MET A 17 11.46 -16.68 62.78
CA MET A 17 10.23 -17.24 62.25
C MET A 17 9.87 -16.53 60.94
N VAL A 18 10.01 -17.23 59.82
CA VAL A 18 9.56 -16.73 58.51
C VAL A 18 8.23 -17.40 58.19
N THR A 19 7.15 -16.63 58.21
CA THR A 19 5.83 -17.12 57.78
C THR A 19 5.80 -17.22 56.26
N PRO A 20 5.36 -18.37 55.69
CA PRO A 20 5.12 -18.48 54.27
C PRO A 20 4.06 -17.46 53.83
N LYS A 21 4.31 -16.77 52.72
CA LYS A 21 3.43 -15.76 52.15
C LYS A 21 2.99 -16.21 50.76
N GLU A 22 1.72 -16.05 50.45
CA GLU A 22 1.19 -16.29 49.12
C GLU A 22 1.29 -15.03 48.25
N VAL A 23 1.87 -15.17 47.05
CA VAL A 23 2.07 -14.04 46.13
C VAL A 23 1.62 -14.45 44.74
N THR A 24 0.90 -13.57 44.05
CA THR A 24 0.56 -13.72 42.63
C THR A 24 1.58 -12.97 41.77
N VAL A 25 2.25 -13.67 40.87
CA VAL A 25 3.30 -13.15 39.99
C VAL A 25 2.83 -13.22 38.54
N LYS A 26 2.71 -12.07 37.88
CA LYS A 26 2.37 -11.96 36.46
C LYS A 26 3.60 -11.62 35.63
N VAL A 27 4.00 -12.53 34.74
CA VAL A 27 5.19 -12.39 33.89
C VAL A 27 4.87 -12.94 32.51
N ASP A 28 5.25 -12.22 31.45
CA ASP A 28 5.10 -12.68 30.05
C ASP A 28 3.65 -13.09 29.70
N GLY A 29 2.68 -12.37 30.26
CA GLY A 29 1.24 -12.62 30.07
C GLY A 29 0.66 -13.76 30.92
N LYS A 30 1.48 -14.50 31.66
CA LYS A 30 1.06 -15.61 32.53
C LYS A 30 1.02 -15.17 33.98
N SER A 31 -0.02 -15.56 34.71
CA SER A 31 -0.14 -15.34 36.16
C SER A 31 0.09 -16.64 36.91
N VAL A 32 0.97 -16.62 37.91
CA VAL A 32 1.31 -17.78 38.75
C VAL A 32 1.19 -17.37 40.21
N THR A 33 0.45 -18.15 40.99
CA THR A 33 0.41 -18.00 42.45
C THR A 33 1.47 -18.88 43.07
N LYS A 34 2.26 -18.33 44.00
CA LYS A 34 3.36 -19.05 44.66
C LYS A 34 3.42 -18.68 46.14
N THR A 35 3.48 -19.71 46.98
CA THR A 35 3.85 -19.58 48.39
C THR A 35 5.37 -19.51 48.50
N THR A 36 5.88 -18.50 49.22
CA THR A 36 7.32 -18.22 49.34
C THR A 36 7.70 -17.75 50.74
N THR A 37 8.97 -17.94 51.10
CA THR A 37 9.60 -17.39 52.32
C THR A 37 10.60 -16.27 52.00
N GLU A 38 10.68 -15.85 50.73
CA GLU A 38 11.55 -14.76 50.30
C GLU A 38 11.17 -13.43 50.96
N THR A 39 12.17 -12.63 51.28
CA THR A 39 11.99 -11.37 52.00
C THR A 39 11.56 -10.22 51.08
N ASP A 40 12.04 -10.22 49.83
CA ASP A 40 11.78 -9.17 48.85
C ASP A 40 11.38 -9.73 47.47
N VAL A 41 10.91 -8.82 46.61
CA VAL A 41 10.51 -9.12 45.24
C VAL A 41 11.67 -9.71 44.42
N LYS A 42 12.90 -9.21 44.60
CA LYS A 42 14.08 -9.67 43.88
C LYS A 42 14.37 -11.14 44.13
N GLY A 43 14.35 -11.56 45.39
CA GLY A 43 14.52 -12.95 45.82
C GLY A 43 13.44 -13.85 45.25
N LEU A 44 12.17 -13.42 45.32
CA LEU A 44 11.05 -14.17 44.73
C LEU A 44 11.22 -14.37 43.21
N LEU A 45 11.60 -13.33 42.47
CA LEU A 45 11.81 -13.46 41.02
C LEU A 45 13.02 -14.34 40.69
N ALA A 46 14.08 -14.28 41.49
CA ALA A 46 15.24 -15.16 41.36
C ALA A 46 14.88 -16.63 41.61
N LEU A 47 14.09 -16.91 42.65
CA LEU A 47 13.56 -18.24 42.97
C LEU A 47 12.73 -18.81 41.80
N LEU A 48 11.91 -17.96 41.17
CA LEU A 48 11.12 -18.31 39.99
C LEU A 48 11.95 -18.36 38.69
N LYS A 49 13.28 -18.14 38.76
CA LYS A 49 14.21 -18.07 37.62
C LYS A 49 13.80 -17.03 36.58
N VAL A 50 13.10 -15.97 36.99
CA VAL A 50 12.70 -14.86 36.14
C VAL A 50 13.81 -13.83 36.11
N LYS A 51 14.52 -13.75 34.98
CA LYS A 51 15.48 -12.68 34.73
C LYS A 51 14.75 -11.42 34.24
N VAL A 52 14.99 -10.29 34.91
CA VAL A 52 14.44 -8.98 34.57
C VAL A 52 15.47 -8.20 33.77
N GLY A 53 15.08 -7.70 32.59
CA GLY A 53 15.96 -6.86 31.78
C GLY A 53 16.10 -5.44 32.36
N SER A 54 17.16 -4.72 31.98
CA SER A 54 17.43 -3.36 32.49
C SER A 54 16.33 -2.33 32.15
N LYS A 55 15.54 -2.60 31.10
CA LYS A 55 14.43 -1.75 30.67
C LYS A 55 13.07 -2.25 31.17
N ASP A 56 13.01 -3.48 31.68
CA ASP A 56 11.76 -4.08 32.14
C ASP A 56 11.27 -3.36 33.40
N ILE A 57 9.95 -3.30 33.55
CA ILE A 57 9.30 -2.64 34.67
C ILE A 57 8.76 -3.70 35.60
N VAL A 58 9.16 -3.66 36.87
CA VAL A 58 8.61 -4.54 37.92
C VAL A 58 7.79 -3.69 38.88
N LYS A 59 6.55 -4.12 39.14
CA LYS A 59 5.64 -3.50 40.11
C LYS A 59 5.11 -4.57 41.06
N PRO A 60 5.28 -4.45 42.38
CA PRO A 60 6.12 -3.46 43.10
C PRO A 60 7.61 -3.53 42.73
N ARG A 61 8.43 -2.60 43.25
CA ARG A 61 9.87 -2.54 42.94
C ARG A 61 10.60 -3.78 43.45
N LEU A 62 11.78 -4.05 42.90
CA LEU A 62 12.60 -5.23 43.22
C LEU A 62 12.99 -5.34 44.70
N ASP A 63 13.16 -4.21 45.37
CA ASP A 63 13.52 -4.08 46.80
C ASP A 63 12.29 -4.06 47.73
N THR A 64 11.07 -4.13 47.18
CA THR A 64 9.86 -4.10 47.99
C THR A 64 9.74 -5.41 48.80
N PRO A 65 9.51 -5.34 50.12
CA PRO A 65 9.29 -6.52 50.94
C PRO A 65 8.06 -7.32 50.49
N ILE A 66 8.15 -8.64 50.51
CA ILE A 66 7.02 -9.51 50.17
C ILE A 66 5.94 -9.39 51.26
N GLN A 67 4.69 -9.19 50.84
CA GLN A 67 3.49 -9.25 51.68
C GLN A 67 2.60 -10.41 51.26
N ASP A 68 1.81 -10.93 52.19
CA ASP A 68 0.82 -11.97 51.91
C ASP A 68 -0.31 -11.44 51.02
N GLY A 69 -0.76 -12.24 50.05
CA GLY A 69 -1.72 -11.84 49.03
C GLY A 69 -1.19 -10.83 48.00
N MET A 70 0.11 -10.51 48.00
CA MET A 70 0.66 -9.47 47.14
C MET A 70 0.58 -9.84 45.65
N LYS A 71 0.28 -8.84 44.82
CA LYS A 71 0.27 -8.97 43.35
C LYS A 71 1.47 -8.27 42.77
N LEU A 72 2.30 -9.04 42.09
CA LEU A 72 3.48 -8.57 41.38
C LEU A 72 3.30 -8.73 39.87
N GLN A 73 3.76 -7.75 39.11
CA GLN A 73 3.79 -7.78 37.65
C GLN A 73 5.18 -7.40 37.14
N VAL A 74 5.70 -8.20 36.22
CA VAL A 74 6.84 -7.87 35.36
C VAL A 74 6.32 -7.53 33.97
N THR A 75 6.59 -6.32 33.52
CA THR A 75 6.27 -5.84 32.18
C THR A 75 7.53 -5.79 31.33
N ARG A 76 7.54 -6.52 30.21
CA ARG A 76 8.66 -6.53 29.28
C ARG A 76 8.64 -5.26 28.43
N VAL A 77 9.74 -4.50 28.47
CA VAL A 77 9.85 -3.26 27.69
C VAL A 77 10.81 -3.46 26.53
N LYS A 78 10.30 -3.27 25.31
CA LYS A 78 11.10 -3.32 24.08
C LYS A 78 10.94 -2.03 23.31
N THR A 79 12.02 -1.57 22.70
CA THR A 79 12.01 -0.43 21.78
C THR A 79 12.35 -0.94 20.39
N LYS A 80 11.54 -0.59 19.39
CA LYS A 80 11.76 -0.97 17.99
C LYS A 80 11.68 0.25 17.10
N THR A 81 12.47 0.27 16.04
CA THR A 81 12.29 1.20 14.93
C THR A 81 11.35 0.56 13.93
N VAL A 82 10.28 1.26 13.55
CA VAL A 82 9.34 0.84 12.53
C VAL A 82 9.28 1.89 11.43
N THR A 83 9.09 1.45 10.19
CA THR A 83 8.98 2.32 9.03
C THR A 83 7.56 2.34 8.50
N LYS A 84 7.15 3.47 7.92
CA LYS A 84 5.90 3.60 7.17
C LYS A 84 6.21 4.21 5.81
N SER A 85 6.04 3.42 4.75
CA SER A 85 6.19 3.88 3.36
C SER A 85 4.89 4.52 2.86
N SER A 86 5.05 5.51 1.98
CA SER A 86 3.97 6.16 1.26
C SER A 86 4.46 6.59 -0.12
N THR A 87 3.62 6.39 -1.14
CA THR A 87 3.96 6.72 -2.52
C THR A 87 3.73 8.21 -2.80
N ILE A 88 4.65 8.84 -3.52
CA ILE A 88 4.49 10.21 -4.03
C ILE A 88 4.10 10.11 -5.50
N ALA A 89 2.89 10.53 -5.85
CA ALA A 89 2.43 10.58 -7.24
C ALA A 89 3.25 11.61 -8.04
N PHE A 90 3.49 11.32 -9.33
CA PHE A 90 4.07 12.30 -10.23
C PHE A 90 2.98 13.18 -10.84
N GLU A 91 3.33 14.40 -11.18
CA GLU A 91 2.44 15.31 -11.91
C GLU A 91 2.67 15.18 -13.42
N THR A 92 1.66 15.52 -14.21
CA THR A 92 1.77 15.60 -15.68
C THR A 92 1.85 17.06 -16.11
N ILE A 93 2.99 17.44 -16.68
CA ILE A 93 3.27 18.76 -17.22
C ILE A 93 3.06 18.72 -18.74
N ARG A 94 2.17 19.58 -19.25
CA ARG A 94 1.97 19.76 -20.70
C ARG A 94 2.79 20.93 -21.19
N LYS A 95 3.60 20.72 -22.22
CA LYS A 95 4.43 21.75 -22.84
C LYS A 95 4.09 21.88 -24.31
N ASN A 96 3.83 23.10 -24.78
CA ASN A 96 3.57 23.34 -26.20
C ASN A 96 4.81 23.02 -27.03
N ASP A 97 4.61 22.41 -28.18
CA ASP A 97 5.64 22.06 -29.15
C ASP A 97 5.17 22.44 -30.55
N SER A 98 5.84 23.43 -31.14
CA SER A 98 5.51 23.93 -32.48
C SER A 98 5.99 23.01 -33.61
N SER A 99 6.74 21.94 -33.31
CA SER A 99 7.14 20.93 -34.29
C SER A 99 6.05 19.88 -34.52
N LEU A 100 5.18 19.65 -33.53
CA LEU A 100 4.08 18.69 -33.57
C LEU A 100 2.79 19.34 -34.07
N TYR A 101 1.98 18.59 -34.82
CA TYR A 101 0.69 19.08 -35.30
C TYR A 101 -0.34 19.19 -34.17
N LYS A 102 -1.27 20.14 -34.27
CA LYS A 102 -2.40 20.25 -33.34
C LYS A 102 -3.15 18.92 -33.28
N GLY A 103 -3.36 18.44 -32.05
CA GLY A 103 -3.96 17.12 -31.77
C GLY A 103 -2.92 16.02 -31.50
N GLU A 104 -1.67 16.18 -31.92
CA GLU A 104 -0.60 15.25 -31.60
C GLU A 104 -0.05 15.51 -30.20
N THR A 105 0.26 14.42 -29.49
CA THR A 105 0.96 14.48 -28.20
C THR A 105 2.11 13.50 -28.18
N LYS A 106 3.19 13.87 -27.49
CA LYS A 106 4.36 13.01 -27.34
C LYS A 106 4.87 13.08 -25.90
N VAL A 107 5.05 11.92 -25.27
CA VAL A 107 5.71 11.86 -23.95
C VAL A 107 7.19 12.15 -24.14
N VAL A 108 7.65 13.30 -23.65
CA VAL A 108 9.06 13.72 -23.70
C VAL A 108 9.82 13.15 -22.52
N THR A 109 9.17 13.06 -21.36
CA THR A 109 9.76 12.48 -20.15
C THR A 109 8.71 11.66 -19.44
N ALA A 110 8.95 10.37 -19.26
CA ALA A 110 8.01 9.50 -18.57
C ALA A 110 7.97 9.83 -17.08
N GLY A 111 6.78 9.86 -16.48
CA GLY A 111 6.63 10.04 -15.04
C GLY A 111 7.20 8.86 -14.26
N ARG A 112 7.74 9.13 -13.07
CA ARG A 112 8.15 8.09 -12.11
C ARG A 112 7.63 8.46 -10.73
N LYS A 113 6.85 7.56 -10.12
CA LYS A 113 6.38 7.73 -8.73
C LYS A 113 7.58 7.77 -7.78
N GLY A 114 7.52 8.68 -6.82
CA GLY A 114 8.46 8.72 -5.70
C GLY A 114 8.00 7.83 -4.54
N GLU A 115 8.86 7.67 -3.55
CA GLU A 115 8.56 6.97 -2.31
C GLU A 115 9.11 7.77 -1.13
N LYS A 116 8.28 7.94 -0.10
CA LYS A 116 8.63 8.57 1.16
C LYS A 116 8.51 7.54 2.29
N VAL A 117 9.57 7.40 3.07
CA VAL A 117 9.66 6.49 4.21
C VAL A 117 9.78 7.32 5.49
N ASN A 118 8.79 7.18 6.38
CA ASN A 118 8.84 7.77 7.72
C ASN A 118 9.35 6.74 8.73
N TYR A 119 10.32 7.12 9.55
CA TYR A 119 10.88 6.32 10.62
C TYR A 119 10.26 6.71 11.96
N TYR A 120 9.83 5.71 12.72
CA TYR A 120 9.25 5.87 14.04
C TYR A 120 9.95 4.98 15.05
N THR A 121 10.13 5.47 16.27
CA THR A 121 10.49 4.63 17.42
C THR A 121 9.22 4.26 18.17
N VAL A 122 8.99 2.97 18.35
CA VAL A 122 7.85 2.41 19.08
C VAL A 122 8.34 1.74 20.36
N VAL A 123 7.71 2.09 21.48
CA VAL A 123 7.90 1.42 22.78
C VAL A 123 6.77 0.41 22.97
N LEU A 124 7.15 -0.81 23.29
CA LEU A 124 6.27 -1.96 23.46
C LEU A 124 6.32 -2.41 24.92
N HIS A 125 5.15 -2.54 25.56
CA HIS A 125 4.98 -3.19 26.86
C HIS A 125 4.27 -4.53 26.64
N ASP A 126 4.90 -5.64 27.04
CA ASP A 126 4.37 -7.00 26.83
C ASP A 126 3.96 -7.27 25.36
N GLY A 127 4.72 -6.70 24.43
CA GLY A 127 4.47 -6.80 22.99
C GLY A 127 3.41 -5.84 22.43
N LYS A 128 2.71 -5.08 23.28
CA LYS A 128 1.72 -4.08 22.87
C LYS A 128 2.35 -2.69 22.75
N GLU A 129 2.07 -1.99 21.66
CA GLU A 129 2.54 -0.62 21.44
C GLU A 129 1.88 0.34 22.44
N VAL A 130 2.69 1.01 23.24
CA VAL A 130 2.24 2.00 24.23
C VAL A 130 2.63 3.44 23.87
N LYS A 131 3.65 3.60 23.02
CA LYS A 131 4.11 4.91 22.57
C LYS A 131 4.73 4.81 21.19
N ARG A 132 4.41 5.78 20.34
CA ARG A 132 5.04 6.02 19.03
C ARG A 132 5.64 7.41 19.01
N SER A 133 6.89 7.52 18.58
CA SER A 133 7.56 8.80 18.34
C SER A 133 8.05 8.87 16.91
N TYR A 134 7.78 9.97 16.23
CA TYR A 134 8.40 10.28 14.93
C TYR A 134 9.89 10.56 15.13
N VAL A 135 10.71 10.06 14.20
CA VAL A 135 12.17 10.25 14.22
C VAL A 135 12.61 11.10 13.03
N LYS A 136 12.35 10.61 11.82
CA LYS A 136 12.75 11.27 10.57
C LYS A 136 11.95 10.78 9.39
N THR A 137 12.08 11.49 8.27
CA THR A 137 11.55 11.12 6.97
C THR A 137 12.69 11.07 5.97
N GLU A 138 12.68 10.06 5.12
CA GLU A 138 13.59 9.94 3.99
C GLU A 138 12.79 9.76 2.69
N ILE A 139 13.35 10.26 1.59
CA ILE A 139 12.77 10.10 0.25
C ILE A 139 13.79 9.31 -0.58
N PRO A 140 13.86 7.98 -0.41
CA PRO A 140 14.84 7.16 -1.13
C PRO A 140 14.60 7.19 -2.64
N THR A 141 13.34 7.27 -3.07
CA THR A 141 12.98 7.38 -4.47
C THR A 141 12.39 8.75 -4.76
N LYS A 142 13.14 9.60 -5.46
CA LYS A 142 12.63 10.91 -5.91
C LYS A 142 11.57 10.73 -6.99
N VAL A 143 10.49 11.50 -6.87
CA VAL A 143 9.44 11.60 -7.91
C VAL A 143 9.99 12.33 -9.13
N ARG A 144 9.58 11.90 -10.33
CA ARG A 144 9.85 12.59 -11.60
C ARG A 144 8.54 12.87 -12.30
N ASN A 145 8.27 14.13 -12.60
CA ASN A 145 7.07 14.53 -13.32
C ASN A 145 7.09 13.99 -14.76
N GLN A 146 5.90 13.65 -15.26
CA GLN A 146 5.69 13.29 -16.65
C GLN A 146 5.60 14.57 -17.48
N VAL A 147 6.31 14.63 -18.60
CA VAL A 147 6.23 15.76 -19.53
C VAL A 147 5.64 15.27 -20.84
N ILE A 148 4.53 15.88 -21.25
CA ILE A 148 3.86 15.63 -22.53
C ILE A 148 3.99 16.88 -23.39
N ALA A 149 4.66 16.75 -24.53
CA ALA A 149 4.63 17.75 -25.59
C ALA A 149 3.27 17.72 -26.28
N VAL A 150 2.65 18.89 -26.46
CA VAL A 150 1.38 19.05 -27.18
C VAL A 150 1.61 19.87 -28.44
N GLY A 151 1.17 19.36 -29.58
CA GLY A 151 1.39 20.04 -30.85
C GLY A 151 0.58 21.32 -31.00
N THR A 152 1.24 22.37 -31.48
CA THR A 152 0.60 23.66 -31.79
C THR A 152 0.66 24.03 -33.26
N LYS A 153 1.31 23.22 -34.10
CA LYS A 153 1.43 23.46 -35.55
C LYS A 153 0.12 23.15 -36.25
N GLU A 154 -0.39 24.07 -37.05
CA GLU A 154 -1.58 23.80 -37.87
C GLU A 154 -1.28 22.72 -38.91
N LYS A 155 -2.21 21.77 -39.08
CA LYS A 155 -2.13 20.83 -40.20
C LYS A 155 -2.47 21.59 -41.49
N PRO A 156 -1.72 21.41 -42.59
CA PRO A 156 -2.07 22.03 -43.86
C PRO A 156 -3.52 21.72 -44.21
N ALA A 157 -4.29 22.75 -44.56
CA ALA A 157 -5.68 22.58 -44.97
C ALA A 157 -5.72 21.61 -46.15
N ALA A 158 -6.61 20.62 -46.08
CA ALA A 158 -6.88 19.76 -47.22
C ALA A 158 -7.26 20.65 -48.40
N THR A 159 -6.53 20.52 -49.51
CA THR A 159 -6.88 21.19 -50.77
C THR A 159 -8.33 20.85 -51.09
N PRO A 160 -9.19 21.85 -51.39
CA PRO A 160 -10.58 21.59 -51.69
C PRO A 160 -10.64 20.59 -52.85
N LYS A 161 -11.29 19.44 -52.61
CA LYS A 161 -11.61 18.49 -53.67
C LYS A 161 -12.33 19.27 -54.76
N PRO A 162 -11.90 19.21 -56.04
CA PRO A 162 -12.60 19.89 -57.11
C PRO A 162 -14.06 19.43 -57.10
N SER A 163 -14.96 20.39 -56.92
CA SER A 163 -16.40 20.16 -57.07
C SER A 163 -16.61 19.75 -58.52
N SER A 164 -17.00 18.49 -58.75
CA SER A 164 -17.45 18.03 -60.06
C SER A 164 -18.80 18.67 -60.35
N SER A 165 -18.75 19.91 -60.87
CA SER A 165 -19.81 20.52 -61.66
C SER A 165 -20.09 19.61 -62.86
N GLY A 166 -21.33 19.12 -62.98
CA GLY A 166 -21.69 17.99 -63.82
C GLY A 166 -21.73 18.26 -65.33
N SER A 167 -21.94 17.19 -66.08
CA SER A 167 -22.84 17.17 -67.25
C SER A 167 -23.21 15.74 -67.63
N SER A 168 -24.49 15.60 -67.91
CA SER A 168 -25.24 14.45 -68.40
C SER A 168 -24.82 13.98 -69.80
N SER A 169 -24.86 12.66 -70.05
CA SER A 169 -25.38 12.09 -71.30
C SER A 169 -25.58 10.56 -71.20
N SER A 170 -26.85 10.16 -71.24
CA SER A 170 -27.46 9.06 -72.02
C SER A 170 -26.64 7.80 -72.38
N GLY A 171 -27.19 6.62 -72.08
CA GLY A 171 -26.85 5.37 -72.77
C GLY A 171 -27.35 4.11 -72.04
N SER A 172 -28.34 3.45 -72.62
CA SER A 172 -29.17 2.36 -72.08
C SER A 172 -28.65 0.92 -72.31
N SER A 173 -29.19 -0.02 -71.52
CA SER A 173 -29.32 -1.49 -71.74
C SER A 173 -28.04 -2.35 -71.58
N SER A 174 -28.02 -3.59 -71.06
CA SER A 174 -29.05 -4.58 -70.69
C SER A 174 -28.45 -5.71 -69.81
N SER A 175 -29.36 -6.44 -69.14
CA SER A 175 -29.37 -7.90 -68.83
C SER A 175 -28.40 -8.50 -67.80
N GLY A 176 -28.97 -9.26 -66.85
CA GLY A 176 -28.30 -10.42 -66.24
C GLY A 176 -28.72 -10.76 -64.81
N SER A 177 -29.83 -11.48 -64.65
CA SER A 177 -30.28 -12.17 -63.42
C SER A 177 -29.18 -13.08 -62.82
N SER A 178 -29.12 -13.37 -61.52
CA SER A 178 -30.07 -14.26 -60.83
C SER A 178 -29.65 -14.54 -59.37
N SER A 179 -30.67 -14.78 -58.52
CA SER A 179 -30.72 -15.68 -57.34
C SER A 179 -29.69 -15.53 -56.21
N GLY A 180 -30.04 -15.47 -54.93
CA GLY A 180 -31.28 -15.75 -54.21
C GLY A 180 -30.95 -15.95 -52.72
N GLY A 181 -31.94 -15.95 -51.84
CA GLY A 181 -31.80 -16.49 -50.48
C GLY A 181 -32.30 -15.59 -49.35
N SER A 182 -33.58 -15.70 -49.04
CA SER A 182 -34.28 -15.14 -47.88
C SER A 182 -33.87 -15.82 -46.56
N SER A 183 -33.90 -15.07 -45.46
CA SER A 183 -34.71 -15.32 -44.24
C SER A 183 -34.15 -14.49 -43.08
N SER A 184 -34.89 -13.49 -42.58
CA SER A 184 -35.94 -13.58 -41.55
C SER A 184 -35.35 -13.60 -40.15
N GLY A 185 -35.68 -12.60 -39.32
CA GLY A 185 -35.33 -12.63 -37.90
C GLY A 185 -35.41 -11.30 -37.16
N GLY A 186 -36.63 -10.87 -36.80
CA GLY A 186 -36.93 -10.39 -35.44
C GLY A 186 -36.42 -9.03 -34.97
N SER A 187 -37.34 -8.07 -34.91
CA SER A 187 -37.29 -6.89 -34.03
C SER A 187 -37.28 -7.25 -32.54
N THR A 188 -36.71 -6.35 -31.74
CA THR A 188 -36.86 -6.04 -30.29
C THR A 188 -35.47 -5.98 -29.64
N GLY A 189 -35.03 -4.96 -28.89
CA GLY A 189 -35.56 -3.69 -28.43
C GLY A 189 -34.51 -3.08 -27.47
N GLY A 190 -34.63 -1.79 -27.14
CA GLY A 190 -34.01 -1.22 -25.93
C GLY A 190 -32.87 -0.22 -26.15
N SER A 191 -33.23 1.05 -26.29
CA SER A 191 -32.36 2.22 -26.11
C SER A 191 -31.74 2.25 -24.71
N THR A 192 -30.43 2.51 -24.58
CA THR A 192 -29.88 3.35 -23.50
C THR A 192 -28.66 4.15 -23.99
N SER A 193 -28.54 5.33 -23.43
CA SER A 193 -27.75 6.50 -23.80
C SER A 193 -26.23 6.36 -23.66
N GLY A 194 -25.51 6.95 -24.61
CA GLY A 194 -24.08 7.26 -24.55
C GLY A 194 -23.52 7.18 -25.96
N ALA A 195 -22.93 8.26 -26.46
CA ALA A 195 -22.42 8.38 -27.83
C ALA A 195 -21.32 7.33 -28.11
N GLY A 196 -21.75 6.12 -28.47
CA GLY A 196 -20.93 5.03 -28.95
C GLY A 196 -20.78 5.19 -30.45
N ILE A 197 -19.53 5.17 -30.90
CA ILE A 197 -19.16 5.06 -32.31
C ILE A 197 -19.96 3.88 -32.88
N ASN A 198 -20.74 4.11 -33.94
CA ASN A 198 -21.46 3.06 -34.64
C ASN A 198 -20.45 2.00 -35.12
N LEU A 199 -20.25 0.93 -34.34
CA LEU A 199 -19.25 -0.10 -34.60
C LEU A 199 -19.54 -0.87 -35.90
N ALA A 200 -20.81 -0.86 -36.34
CA ALA A 200 -21.22 -1.31 -37.67
C ALA A 200 -20.61 -0.47 -38.80
N ASN A 201 -20.44 0.84 -38.61
CA ASN A 201 -19.74 1.72 -39.55
C ASN A 201 -18.22 1.61 -39.40
N ALA A 202 -17.68 1.38 -38.20
CA ALA A 202 -16.24 1.19 -38.00
C ALA A 202 -15.71 -0.01 -38.81
N ALA A 203 -16.46 -1.13 -38.83
CA ALA A 203 -16.13 -2.28 -39.65
C ALA A 203 -16.22 -1.99 -41.17
N MET A 204 -17.13 -1.11 -41.59
CA MET A 204 -17.19 -0.64 -42.98
C MET A 204 -15.96 0.20 -43.34
N TRP A 205 -15.58 1.12 -42.46
CA TRP A 205 -14.43 2.00 -42.64
C TRP A 205 -13.09 1.25 -42.60
N ASP A 206 -12.95 0.23 -41.75
CA ASP A 206 -11.77 -0.65 -41.76
C ASP A 206 -11.64 -1.43 -43.07
N ARG A 207 -12.75 -1.87 -43.69
CA ARG A 207 -12.71 -2.52 -45.01
C ARG A 207 -12.27 -1.56 -46.12
N ILE A 208 -12.70 -0.31 -46.04
CA ILE A 208 -12.27 0.74 -46.97
C ILE A 208 -10.78 1.04 -46.75
N ALA A 209 -10.33 1.21 -45.50
CA ALA A 209 -8.93 1.42 -45.17
C ALA A 209 -8.03 0.23 -45.58
N MET A 210 -8.55 -1.00 -45.51
CA MET A 210 -7.85 -2.17 -46.03
C MET A 210 -7.68 -2.13 -47.54
N CYS A 211 -8.71 -1.71 -48.29
CA CYS A 211 -8.68 -1.64 -49.74
C CYS A 211 -7.80 -0.48 -50.25
N GLU A 212 -7.91 0.69 -49.61
CA GLU A 212 -7.25 1.93 -50.07
C GLU A 212 -5.84 2.12 -49.49
N SER A 213 -5.53 1.48 -48.36
CA SER A 213 -4.29 1.76 -47.61
C SER A 213 -3.70 0.53 -46.92
N GLY A 214 -4.17 -0.69 -47.26
CA GLY A 214 -3.71 -1.93 -46.63
C GLY A 214 -3.99 -2.01 -45.12
N GLY A 215 -4.88 -1.17 -44.60
CA GLY A 215 -5.20 -1.06 -43.18
C GLY A 215 -4.30 -0.08 -42.42
N ASN A 216 -3.35 0.56 -43.09
CA ASN A 216 -2.48 1.55 -42.47
C ASN A 216 -3.15 2.93 -42.50
N TRP A 217 -3.83 3.26 -41.41
CA TRP A 217 -4.43 4.58 -41.13
C TRP A 217 -3.43 5.75 -40.99
N HIS A 218 -2.15 5.50 -41.26
CA HIS A 218 -1.10 6.52 -41.29
C HIS A 218 -0.30 6.46 -42.60
N ILE A 219 -0.88 5.91 -43.68
CA ILE A 219 -0.18 5.76 -44.94
C ILE A 219 0.15 7.14 -45.55
N ASN A 220 1.40 7.31 -45.98
CA ASN A 220 1.85 8.48 -46.73
C ASN A 220 2.97 8.02 -47.68
N THR A 221 2.58 7.65 -48.89
CA THR A 221 3.48 7.12 -49.93
C THR A 221 4.02 8.20 -50.86
N GLY A 222 3.75 9.49 -50.59
CA GLY A 222 4.22 10.60 -51.42
C GLY A 222 3.53 10.72 -52.79
N ASN A 223 2.42 10.00 -53.01
CA ASN A 223 1.61 10.06 -54.24
C ASN A 223 0.46 11.08 -54.18
N GLY A 224 0.37 11.86 -53.10
CA GLY A 224 -0.65 12.89 -52.90
C GLY A 224 -1.92 12.43 -52.14
N TYR A 225 -2.02 11.16 -51.74
CA TYR A 225 -3.10 10.64 -50.88
C TYR A 225 -2.55 10.27 -49.48
N TYR A 226 -3.38 10.44 -48.44
CA TYR A 226 -2.98 10.26 -47.04
C TYR A 226 -4.06 9.53 -46.24
N GLY A 227 -3.63 8.57 -45.42
CA GLY A 227 -4.44 7.87 -44.41
C GLY A 227 -4.52 8.61 -43.09
#